data_AF-A0A257WUR2-F1
#
_entry.id   AF-A0A257WUR2-F1
#
_cell.length_a   1.000
_cell.length_b   1.000
_cell.length_c   1.000
_cell.angle_alpha   90.00
_cell.angle_beta   90.00
_cell.angle_gamma   90.00
#
_symmetry.space_group_name_H-M   'P 1'
#
loop_
_entity.id
_entity.type
_entity.pdbx_description
1 polymer ?
#
loop_
_entity_poly.entity_id
_entity_poly.type
_entity_poly.pdbx_seq_one_letter_code
_entity_poly.pdbx_strand_id
1 'polypeptide(L)'
;TEIIELPSNEIIKQAAIAGMGLAFLSEHTCQLELRAGVLRRIAAPGTPVIRNWHVVYRDRKNLLPAAQALRDFLLANGGGLVNAQIMPTQAV
;
A
#
# COMPACT_ATOMS: atom_id res chain seq x y z
N THR A 1 3.75 25.36 3.27
CA THR A 1 3.22 24.26 4.08
C THR A 1 4.38 23.51 4.67
N GLU A 2 4.36 23.29 5.98
CA GLU A 2 5.37 22.48 6.66
C GLU A 2 5.11 21.00 6.35
N ILE A 3 6.17 20.26 6.03
CA ILE A 3 6.11 18.82 5.79
C ILE A 3 6.63 18.14 7.04
N ILE A 4 5.83 17.25 7.62
CA ILE A 4 6.22 16.46 8.78
C ILE A 4 6.58 15.05 8.30
N GLU A 5 7.81 14.65 8.53
CA GLU A 5 8.23 13.26 8.33
C GLU A 5 8.05 12.49 9.64
N LEU A 6 7.23 11.44 9.58
CA LEU A 6 6.96 10.58 10.71
C LEU A 6 7.49 9.18 10.40
N PRO A 7 8.01 8.46 11.41
CA PRO A 7 8.79 7.23 11.18
C PRO A 7 7.93 6.01 10.80
N SER A 8 6.60 6.15 10.77
CA SER A 8 5.69 5.01 10.54
C SER A 8 4.42 5.46 9.85
N ASN A 9 3.95 4.62 8.92
CA ASN A 9 2.64 4.76 8.28
C ASN A 9 1.52 4.85 9.31
N GLU A 10 1.61 4.13 10.43
CA GLU A 10 0.57 4.17 11.47
C GLU A 10 0.50 5.54 12.14
N ILE A 11 1.64 6.16 12.45
CA ILE A 11 1.65 7.49 13.07
C ILE A 11 1.11 8.53 12.09
N ILE A 12 1.48 8.44 10.81
CA ILE A 12 0.94 9.32 9.75
C ILE A 12 -0.58 9.17 9.64
N LYS A 13 -1.10 7.92 9.64
CA LYS A 13 -2.55 7.66 9.62
C LYS A 13 -3.24 8.26 10.84
N GLN A 14 -2.72 8.04 12.05
CA GLN A 14 -3.34 8.56 13.27
C GLN A 14 -3.35 10.10 13.29
N ALA A 15 -2.28 10.76 12.83
CA ALA A 15 -2.25 12.22 12.71
C ALA A 15 -3.32 12.75 11.73
N ALA A 16 -3.49 12.09 10.58
CA ALA A 16 -4.54 12.44 9.61
C ALA A 16 -5.96 12.22 10.18
N ILE A 17 -6.19 11.09 10.85
CA ILE A 17 -7.48 10.78 11.52
C ILE A 17 -7.78 11.82 12.61
N ALA A 18 -6.77 12.28 13.34
CA ALA A 18 -6.88 13.32 14.35
C ALA A 18 -7.08 14.73 13.77
N GLY A 19 -7.13 14.89 12.44
CA GLY A 19 -7.37 16.17 11.79
C GLY A 19 -6.14 17.08 11.72
N MET A 20 -4.93 16.55 11.90
CA MET A 20 -3.70 17.35 11.85
C MET A 20 -3.29 17.76 10.43
N GLY A 21 -3.97 17.25 9.40
CA GLY A 21 -3.72 17.63 8.00
C GLY A 21 -3.96 16.48 7.03
N LEU A 22 -3.20 16.51 5.93
CA LEU A 22 -3.25 15.50 4.87
C LEU A 22 -2.11 14.48 5.02
N ALA A 23 -2.37 13.23 4.65
CA ALA A 23 -1.37 12.17 4.60
C ALA A 23 -1.15 11.70 3.17
N PHE A 24 0.13 11.48 2.81
CA PHE A 24 0.51 10.82 1.58
C PHE A 24 1.06 9.42 1.90
N LEU A 25 0.28 8.39 1.56
CA LEU A 25 0.54 7.00 1.95
C LEU A 25 0.18 6.02 0.82
N SER A 26 0.70 4.80 0.92
CA SER A 26 0.24 3.70 0.08
C SER A 26 -1.22 3.39 0.40
N GLU A 27 -2.05 3.31 -0.64
CA GLU A 27 -3.46 2.97 -0.48
C GLU A 27 -3.69 1.58 0.13
N HIS A 28 -2.76 0.64 -0.08
CA HIS A 28 -2.82 -0.69 0.53
C HIS A 28 -2.77 -0.64 2.07
N THR A 29 -2.22 0.42 2.68
CA THR A 29 -2.11 0.53 4.14
C THR A 29 -3.32 1.20 4.79
N CYS A 30 -4.28 1.70 4.00
CA CYS A 30 -5.40 2.53 4.47
C CYS A 30 -6.77 1.89 4.21
N GLN A 31 -6.82 0.64 3.72
CA GLN A 31 -8.08 0.02 3.28
C GLN A 31 -9.11 -0.15 4.41
N LEU A 32 -8.66 -0.38 5.65
CA LEU A 32 -9.57 -0.51 6.79
C LEU A 32 -10.19 0.84 7.14
N GLU A 33 -9.39 1.89 7.18
CA GLU A 33 -9.80 3.25 7.50
C GLU A 33 -10.71 3.84 6.42
N LEU A 34 -10.43 3.54 5.15
CA LEU A 34 -11.28 3.88 4.02
C LEU A 34 -12.63 3.17 4.09
N ARG A 35 -12.66 1.88 4.44
CA ARG A 35 -13.90 1.11 4.66
C ARG A 35 -14.71 1.64 5.84
N ALA A 36 -14.04 2.00 6.92
CA ALA A 36 -14.67 2.56 8.12
C ALA A 36 -15.14 4.02 7.93
N GLY A 37 -14.73 4.68 6.84
CA GLY A 37 -15.07 6.07 6.54
C GLY A 37 -14.34 7.11 7.41
N VAL A 38 -13.34 6.68 8.20
CA VAL A 38 -12.53 7.57 9.05
C VAL A 38 -11.39 8.26 8.27
N LEU A 39 -11.04 7.73 7.11
CA LEU A 39 -10.21 8.39 6.10
C LEU A 39 -10.95 8.45 4.76
N ARG A 40 -10.60 9.44 3.92
CA ARG A 40 -11.07 9.56 2.55
C ARG A 40 -9.93 9.83 1.59
N ARG A 41 -10.06 9.31 0.37
CA ARG A 41 -9.12 9.62 -0.74
C ARG A 41 -9.32 11.06 -1.19
N ILE A 42 -8.23 11.71 -1.54
CA ILE A 42 -8.23 13.06 -2.12
C ILE A 42 -7.72 12.94 -3.55
N ALA A 43 -8.53 13.37 -4.51
CA ALA A 43 -8.09 13.48 -5.89
C ALA A 43 -7.13 14.67 -6.02
N ALA A 44 -5.86 14.38 -6.26
CA ALA A 44 -4.83 15.39 -6.49
C ALA A 44 -4.11 15.15 -7.82
N PRO A 45 -3.62 16.20 -8.49
CA PRO A 45 -2.82 16.04 -9.70
C PRO A 45 -1.65 15.06 -9.51
N GLY A 46 -1.49 14.13 -10.44
CA GLY A 46 -0.42 13.11 -10.38
C GLY A 46 -0.68 11.96 -9.41
N THR A 47 -1.89 11.82 -8.86
CA THR A 47 -2.30 10.67 -8.04
C THR A 47 -3.34 9.79 -8.75
N PRO A 48 -3.34 8.46 -8.52
CA PRO A 48 -2.43 7.72 -7.64
C PRO A 48 -1.01 7.61 -8.22
N VAL A 49 -0.02 7.58 -7.32
CA VAL A 49 1.37 7.34 -7.69
C VAL A 49 1.61 5.83 -7.75
N ILE A 50 1.70 5.28 -8.96
CA ILE A 50 1.85 3.84 -9.16
C ILE A 50 3.25 3.37 -8.79
N ARG A 51 3.32 2.25 -8.05
CA ARG A 51 4.56 1.60 -7.61
C ARG A 51 4.45 0.10 -7.83
N ASN A 52 5.54 -0.49 -8.36
CA ASN A 52 5.62 -1.92 -8.62
C ASN A 52 6.22 -2.65 -7.42
N TRP A 53 5.57 -3.73 -7.00
CA TRP A 53 6.10 -4.67 -6.02
C TRP A 53 6.94 -5.72 -6.73
N HIS A 54 8.06 -6.10 -6.12
CA HIS A 54 9.00 -7.06 -6.71
C HIS A 54 9.31 -8.17 -5.73
N VAL A 55 9.39 -9.40 -6.23
CA VAL A 55 9.92 -10.54 -5.49
C VAL A 55 11.41 -10.62 -5.75
N VAL A 56 12.23 -10.41 -4.72
CA VAL A 56 13.70 -10.35 -4.85
C VAL A 56 14.34 -11.46 -4.02
N TYR A 57 15.29 -12.17 -4.62
CA TYR A 57 16.13 -13.16 -3.94
C TYR A 57 17.55 -13.11 -4.51
N ARG A 58 18.52 -13.69 -3.79
CA ARG A 58 19.92 -13.71 -4.23
C ARG A 58 20.07 -14.62 -5.45
N ASP A 59 20.59 -14.06 -6.55
CA ASP A 59 20.79 -14.73 -7.85
C ASP A 59 21.41 -16.13 -7.74
N ARG A 60 22.52 -16.27 -7.00
CA ARG A 60 23.25 -17.54 -6.87
C ARG A 60 22.82 -18.42 -5.69
N LYS A 61 21.67 -18.11 -5.06
CA LYS A 61 21.15 -18.92 -3.96
C LYS A 61 20.13 -19.91 -4.49
N ASN A 62 20.41 -21.20 -4.36
CA ASN A 62 19.40 -22.23 -4.55
C ASN A 62 18.30 -22.03 -3.49
N LEU A 63 17.10 -21.72 -3.95
CA LEU A 63 15.95 -21.59 -3.06
C LEU A 63 15.61 -22.97 -2.48
N LEU A 64 15.35 -23.01 -1.18
CA LEU A 64 14.75 -24.18 -0.55
C LEU A 64 13.38 -24.45 -1.19
N PRO A 65 12.88 -25.70 -1.22
CA PRO A 65 11.60 -26.03 -1.85
C PRO A 65 10.44 -25.12 -1.40
N ALA A 66 10.37 -24.78 -0.11
CA ALA A 66 9.35 -23.87 0.42
C ALA A 66 9.47 -22.43 -0.13
N ALA A 67 10.70 -21.90 -0.26
CA ALA A 67 10.94 -20.56 -0.81
C ALA A 67 10.66 -20.50 -2.31
N GLN A 68 10.97 -21.59 -3.02
CA GLN A 68 10.65 -21.76 -4.44
C GLN A 68 9.12 -21.75 -4.65
N ALA A 69 8.40 -22.56 -3.87
CA ALA A 69 6.93 -22.59 -3.90
C ALA A 69 6.32 -21.22 -3.58
N LEU A 70 6.85 -20.50 -2.58
CA LEU A 70 6.39 -19.15 -2.25
C LEU A 70 6.65 -18.16 -3.40
N ARG A 71 7.84 -18.20 -4.02
CA ARG A 71 8.15 -17.35 -5.17
C ARG A 71 7.14 -17.56 -6.30
N ASP A 72 6.92 -18.83 -6.67
CA ASP A 72 6.04 -19.16 -7.79
C ASP A 72 4.59 -18.78 -7.47
N PHE A 73 4.15 -18.99 -6.23
CA PHE A 73 2.85 -18.52 -5.76
C PHE A 73 2.71 -16.99 -5.88
N LEU A 74 3.70 -16.23 -5.40
CA LEU A 74 3.69 -14.77 -5.44
C LEU A 74 3.71 -14.22 -6.86
N LEU A 75 4.46 -14.86 -7.78
CA LEU A 75 4.49 -14.47 -9.19
C LEU A 75 3.16 -14.77 -9.89
N ALA A 76 2.53 -15.90 -9.59
CA ALA A 76 1.26 -16.28 -10.19
C ALA A 76 0.05 -15.50 -9.63
N ASN A 77 0.04 -15.19 -8.33
CA ASN A 77 -1.14 -14.69 -7.63
C ASN A 77 -0.96 -13.28 -7.02
N GLY A 78 0.27 -12.84 -6.77
CA GLY A 78 0.56 -11.67 -5.94
C GLY A 78 -0.08 -10.39 -6.46
N GLY A 79 0.03 -10.10 -7.75
CA GLY A 79 -0.59 -8.92 -8.35
C GLY A 79 -2.12 -8.91 -8.19
N GLY A 80 -2.76 -10.07 -8.40
CA GLY A 80 -4.21 -10.21 -8.21
C GLY A 80 -4.63 -10.01 -6.75
N LEU A 81 -3.91 -10.61 -5.81
CA LEU A 81 -4.19 -10.50 -4.38
C LEU A 81 -4.03 -9.07 -3.87
N VAL A 82 -2.97 -8.39 -4.29
CA VAL A 82 -2.68 -6.99 -3.91
C VAL A 82 -3.76 -6.05 -4.45
N ASN A 83 -4.15 -6.22 -5.72
CA ASN A 83 -5.16 -5.37 -6.35
C ASN A 83 -6.58 -5.63 -5.82
N ALA A 84 -6.91 -6.89 -5.47
CA ALA A 84 -8.22 -7.26 -4.93
C ALA A 84 -8.52 -6.58 -3.58
N GLN A 85 -7.50 -6.13 -2.86
CA GLN A 85 -7.67 -5.42 -1.59
C GLN A 85 -8.05 -3.94 -1.77
N ILE A 86 -7.80 -3.36 -2.94
CA ILE A 86 -8.12 -1.96 -3.21
C ILE A 86 -9.61 -1.84 -3.52
N MET A 87 -10.34 -1.09 -2.69
CA MET A 87 -11.72 -0.74 -3.05
C MET A 87 -11.74 0.13 -4.31
N PRO A 88 -12.63 -0.16 -5.27
CA PRO A 88 -12.76 0.66 -6.47
C PRO A 88 -13.01 2.12 -6.10
N THR A 89 -12.36 3.03 -6.82
CA THR A 89 -12.57 4.47 -6.64
C THR A 89 -14.04 4.77 -6.88
N GLN A 90 -14.75 5.25 -5.85
CA GLN A 90 -16.09 5.76 -6.05
C GLN A 90 -15.97 7.00 -6.94
N ALA A 91 -16.60 6.95 -8.11
CA ALA A 91 -16.74 8.13 -8.97
C ALA A 91 -17.49 9.19 -8.18
N VAL A 92 -16.86 10.35 -8.03
CA VAL A 92 -17.49 11.57 -7.50
C VAL A 92 -18.44 12.12 -8.56
#